data_AF-A0A3L7VZF3-F1
#
_entry.id   AF-A0A3L7VZF3-F1
#
_cell.length_a   1.000
_cell.length_b   1.000
_cell.length_c   1.000
_cell.angle_alpha   90.00
_cell.angle_beta   90.00
_cell.angle_gamma   90.00
#
_symmetry.space_group_name_H-M   'P 1'
#
loop_
_entity.id
_entity.type
_entity.pdbx_description
1 polymer ?
#
loop_
_entity_poly.entity_id
_entity_poly.type
_entity_poly.pdbx_seq_one_letter_code
_entity_poly.pdbx_strand_id
1 'polypeptide(L)'
;IGGLKSKALAAHASGAKIVLIPKKNEKDLQEIPEEIRKALKIVPVETIGQVLELALRRRPKPLPAAPTPPRGPRVAGRGGLRAPSTTGVTVRPS
;
A
#
# COMPACT_ATOMS: atom_id res chain seq x y z
N ILE A 1 -12.53 3.90 -11.45
CA ILE A 1 -12.83 4.83 -10.32
C ILE A 1 -14.22 5.39 -10.55
N GLY A 2 -15.07 5.46 -9.52
CA GLY A 2 -16.36 6.14 -9.61
C GLY A 2 -16.21 7.66 -9.54
N GLY A 3 -17.10 8.38 -10.22
CA GLY A 3 -17.22 9.85 -10.14
C GLY A 3 -16.04 10.61 -10.75
N LEU A 4 -15.64 10.30 -11.99
CA LEU A 4 -14.57 11.03 -12.66
C LEU A 4 -14.94 12.52 -12.85
N LYS A 5 -16.18 12.78 -13.24
CA LYS A 5 -16.73 14.14 -13.45
C LYS A 5 -16.63 15.02 -12.20
N SER A 6 -17.07 14.54 -11.04
CA SER A 6 -17.02 15.30 -9.80
C SER A 6 -15.58 15.55 -9.33
N LYS A 7 -14.67 14.59 -9.52
CA LYS A 7 -13.24 14.75 -9.22
C LYS A 7 -12.57 15.76 -10.16
N ALA A 8 -12.91 15.77 -11.44
CA ALA A 8 -12.38 16.74 -12.39
C ALA A 8 -12.88 18.16 -12.09
N LEU A 9 -14.16 18.32 -11.75
CA LEU A 9 -14.71 19.60 -11.29
C LEU A 9 -14.02 20.10 -10.02
N ALA A 10 -13.82 19.23 -9.03
CA ALA A 10 -13.12 19.58 -7.80
C ALA A 10 -11.64 19.94 -8.06
N ALA A 11 -10.97 19.23 -8.99
CA ALA A 11 -9.61 19.55 -9.39
C ALA A 11 -9.51 20.91 -10.10
N HIS A 12 -10.50 21.24 -10.93
CA HIS A 12 -10.58 22.56 -11.55
C HIS A 12 -10.81 23.65 -10.48
N ALA A 13 -11.74 23.42 -9.55
CA ALA A 13 -12.04 24.34 -8.47
C ALA A 13 -10.86 24.56 -7.51
N SER A 14 -10.02 23.55 -7.30
CA SER A 14 -8.79 23.68 -6.50
C SER A 14 -7.63 24.35 -7.25
N GLY A 15 -7.81 24.68 -8.53
CA GLY A 15 -6.77 25.27 -9.37
C GLY A 15 -5.67 24.26 -9.76
N ALA A 16 -5.97 22.96 -9.72
CA ALA A 16 -5.03 21.95 -10.20
C ALA A 16 -4.77 22.17 -11.70
N LYS A 17 -3.51 21.99 -12.12
CA LYS A 17 -3.12 22.12 -13.54
C LYS A 17 -3.09 20.78 -14.27
N ILE A 18 -2.84 19.71 -13.53
CA ILE A 18 -2.61 18.37 -14.07
C ILE A 18 -3.46 17.38 -13.28
N VAL A 19 -4.16 16.49 -13.99
CA VAL A 19 -4.93 15.39 -13.40
C VAL A 19 -4.47 14.08 -14.03
N LEU A 20 -4.01 13.16 -13.19
CA LEU A 20 -3.60 11.82 -13.62
C LEU A 20 -4.80 10.88 -13.48
N ILE A 21 -5.15 10.18 -14.55
CA ILE A 21 -6.27 9.22 -14.56
C ILE A 21 -5.80 7.84 -15.01
N PRO A 22 -6.38 6.74 -14.54
CA PRO A 22 -6.11 5.43 -15.11
C PRO A 22 -6.57 5.37 -16.57
N LYS A 23 -5.78 4.74 -17.45
CA LYS A 23 -6.11 4.60 -18.89
C LYS A 23 -7.47 3.92 -19.15
N LYS A 24 -7.89 3.03 -18.25
CA LYS A 24 -9.22 2.39 -18.29
C LYS A 24 -10.38 3.39 -18.17
N ASN A 25 -10.14 4.56 -17.58
CA ASN A 25 -11.12 5.64 -17.37
C ASN A 25 -11.04 6.74 -18.45
N GLU A 26 -10.24 6.56 -19.50
CA GLU A 26 -10.12 7.52 -20.60
C GLU A 26 -11.45 7.73 -21.35
N LYS A 27 -12.30 6.70 -21.42
CA LYS A 27 -13.63 6.79 -22.04
C LYS A 27 -14.57 7.74 -21.27
N ASP A 28 -14.42 7.78 -19.94
CA ASP A 28 -15.26 8.62 -19.07
C ASP A 28 -14.87 10.12 -19.17
N LEU A 29 -13.65 10.42 -19.65
CA LEU A 29 -13.48 11.28 -20.84
C LEU A 29 -14.66 12.18 -21.16
N GLN A 30 -15.54 11.56 -21.93
CA GLN A 30 -16.62 12.19 -22.68
C GLN A 30 -17.67 12.87 -21.80
N GLU A 31 -17.77 12.51 -20.53
CA GLU A 31 -18.74 13.08 -19.59
C GLU A 31 -18.32 14.43 -18.99
N ILE A 32 -17.04 14.79 -19.09
CA ILE A 32 -16.49 16.04 -18.56
C ILE A 32 -16.70 17.16 -19.60
N PRO A 33 -17.25 18.34 -19.23
CA PRO A 33 -17.35 19.48 -20.15
C PRO A 33 -16.01 19.87 -20.79
N GLU A 34 -16.03 20.30 -22.05
CA GLU A 34 -14.82 20.70 -22.79
C GLU A 34 -14.04 21.82 -22.10
N GLU A 35 -14.72 22.80 -21.49
CA GLU A 35 -14.07 23.90 -20.76
C GLU A 35 -13.11 23.38 -19.69
N ILE A 36 -13.54 22.36 -18.94
CA ILE A 36 -12.74 21.75 -17.88
C ILE A 36 -11.59 20.93 -18.48
N ARG A 37 -11.84 20.21 -19.58
CA ARG A 37 -10.77 19.45 -20.27
C ARG A 37 -9.72 20.36 -20.91
N LYS A 38 -10.10 21.56 -21.33
CA LYS A 38 -9.19 22.56 -21.89
C LYS A 38 -8.39 23.26 -20.79
N ALA A 39 -9.02 23.47 -19.62
CA ALA A 39 -8.35 24.06 -18.45
C ALA A 39 -7.40 23.09 -17.73
N LEU A 40 -7.69 21.78 -17.73
CA LEU A 40 -6.92 20.76 -17.02
C LEU A 40 -6.11 19.90 -17.98
N LYS A 41 -4.82 19.70 -17.70
CA LYS A 41 -4.00 18.72 -18.41
C LYS A 41 -4.27 17.32 -17.86
N ILE A 42 -5.14 16.58 -18.55
CA ILE A 42 -5.49 15.21 -18.17
C ILE A 42 -4.48 14.25 -18.81
N VAL A 43 -3.83 13.41 -18.00
CA VAL A 43 -2.84 12.44 -18.46
C VAL A 43 -3.26 11.02 -18.06
N PRO A 44 -3.58 10.15 -19.04
CA PRO A 44 -3.87 8.75 -18.77
C PRO A 44 -2.58 7.98 -18.41
N VAL A 45 -2.65 7.15 -17.38
CA VAL A 45 -1.53 6.34 -16.88
C VAL A 45 -1.94 4.88 -16.68
N GLU A 46 -1.00 3.96 -16.86
CA GLU A 46 -1.25 2.51 -16.73
C GLU A 46 -0.63 1.91 -15.46
N THR A 47 0.45 2.50 -14.96
CA THR A 47 1.24 1.93 -13.86
C THR A 47 1.65 3.02 -12.88
N ILE A 48 1.83 2.62 -11.61
CA ILE A 48 2.26 3.54 -10.54
C ILE A 48 3.60 4.21 -10.84
N GLY A 49 4.51 3.54 -11.56
CA GLY A 49 5.79 4.13 -11.98
C GLY A 49 5.61 5.43 -12.76
N GLN A 50 4.68 5.45 -13.72
CA GLN A 50 4.37 6.64 -14.52
C GLN A 50 3.81 7.77 -13.65
N VAL A 51 2.98 7.43 -12.65
CA VAL A 51 2.45 8.41 -11.70
C VAL A 51 3.57 9.07 -10.92
N LEU A 52 4.52 8.27 -10.41
CA LEU A 52 5.65 8.79 -9.64
C LEU A 52 6.56 9.67 -10.50
N GLU A 53 6.79 9.33 -11.76
CA GLU A 53 7.59 10.15 -12.68
C GLU A 53 6.93 11.49 -13.02
N LEU A 54 5.60 11.51 -13.16
CA LEU A 54 4.85 12.73 -13.46
C LEU A 54 4.60 13.60 -12.22
N ALA A 55 4.44 12.99 -11.04
CA ALA A 55 4.10 13.69 -9.81
C ALA A 55 5.33 14.23 -9.06
N LEU A 56 6.48 13.55 -9.15
CA LEU A 56 7.67 13.91 -8.38
C LEU A 56 8.63 14.75 -9.23
N ARG A 57 9.11 15.87 -8.67
CA ARG A 57 10.15 16.68 -9.30
C ARG A 57 11.50 15.96 -9.44
N ARG A 58 11.75 14.97 -8.57
CA ARG A 58 13.02 14.22 -8.49
C ARG A 58 12.71 12.78 -8.08
N ARG A 59 13.49 11.82 -8.60
CA ARG A 59 13.36 10.42 -8.14
C ARG A 59 13.78 10.32 -6.67
N PRO A 60 12.98 9.68 -5.81
CA PRO A 60 13.33 9.51 -4.40
C PRO A 60 14.52 8.56 -4.29
N LYS A 61 15.54 8.95 -3.52
CA LYS A 61 16.69 8.10 -3.21
C LYS A 61 16.35 7.30 -1.94
N PRO A 62 16.55 5.98 -1.92
CA PRO A 62 16.40 5.20 -0.70
C PRO A 62 17.30 5.78 0.39
N LEU A 63 16.77 5.90 1.60
CA LEU A 63 17.62 6.17 2.76
C LEU A 63 18.59 4.99 2.91
N PRO A 64 19.85 5.23 3.31
CA PRO A 64 20.76 4.15 3.63
C PRO A 64 20.07 3.28 4.69
N ALA A 65 20.04 1.96 4.46
CA ALA A 65 19.52 1.03 5.45
C ALA A 65 20.27 1.31 6.75
N ALA A 66 19.54 1.73 7.79
CA ALA A 66 20.10 1.71 9.13
C ALA A 66 20.65 0.28 9.33
N PRO A 67 21.85 0.11 9.91
CA PRO A 67 22.37 -1.21 10.19
C PRO A 67 21.30 -1.91 11.02
N THR A 68 20.61 -2.89 10.42
CA THR A 68 19.69 -3.73 11.17
C THR A 68 20.55 -4.40 12.22
N PRO A 69 20.34 -4.13 13.53
CA PRO A 69 21.03 -4.90 14.54
C PRO A 69 20.69 -6.37 14.24
N PRO A 70 21.68 -7.28 14.27
CA PRO A 70 21.41 -8.68 14.01
C PRO A 70 20.31 -9.10 14.98
N ARG A 71 19.14 -9.49 14.44
CA ARG A 71 18.10 -10.13 15.25
C ARG A 71 18.78 -11.36 15.83
N GLY A 72 19.07 -11.31 17.13
CA GLY A 72 19.67 -12.42 17.86
C GLY A 72 18.87 -13.69 17.64
N PRO A 73 19.50 -14.87 17.79
CA PRO A 73 18.85 -16.14 17.53
C PRO A 73 17.57 -16.20 18.37
N ARG A 74 16.42 -16.32 17.68
CA ARG A 74 15.15 -16.67 18.31
C ARG A 74 15.39 -18.03 18.94
N VAL A 75 15.60 -18.05 20.25
CA VAL A 75 15.78 -19.26 21.06
C VAL A 75 14.65 -20.22 20.72
N ALA A 76 14.97 -21.23 19.93
CA ALA A 76 14.13 -22.39 19.74
C ALA A 76 14.09 -23.10 21.10
N GLY A 77 12.97 -22.94 21.81
CA GLY A 77 12.69 -23.71 23.02
C GLY A 77 12.85 -25.18 22.70
N ARG A 78 13.85 -25.79 23.33
CA ARG A 78 14.27 -27.18 23.17
C ARG A 78 13.11 -28.13 23.48
N GLY A 79 12.78 -28.99 22.52
CA GLY A 79 12.13 -30.25 22.81
C GLY A 79 13.15 -31.27 23.32
N GLY A 80 12.78 -31.98 24.38
CA GLY A 80 13.28 -33.32 24.68
C GLY A 80 14.31 -33.43 25.81
N LEU A 81 13.90 -34.03 26.93
CA LEU A 81 14.55 -35.19 27.56
C LEU A 81 13.57 -35.83 28.57
N ARG A 82 13.69 -37.14 28.74
CA ARG A 82 12.68 -38.15 29.07
C ARG A 82 12.95 -38.76 30.46
N ALA A 83 11.89 -38.90 31.29
CA ALA A 83 11.52 -39.90 32.35
C ALA A 83 12.61 -40.51 33.30
N PRO A 84 12.32 -41.40 34.31
CA PRO A 84 11.07 -41.91 34.92
C PRO A 84 11.06 -42.02 36.49
N SER A 85 10.03 -42.68 37.06
CA SER A 85 9.89 -43.29 38.43
C SER A 85 9.64 -42.32 39.62
N THR A 86 8.79 -42.57 40.64
CA THR A 86 8.42 -43.82 41.38
C THR A 86 7.16 -43.59 42.26
N THR A 87 6.42 -44.67 42.58
CA THR A 87 5.56 -44.88 43.79
C THR A 87 4.21 -44.14 43.84
N GLY A 88 3.01 -44.71 43.91
CA GLY A 88 2.55 -46.05 44.32
C GLY A 88 2.00 -46.07 45.75
N VAL A 89 0.83 -45.48 46.06
CA VAL A 89 0.04 -45.76 47.31
C VAL A 89 -1.48 -45.56 47.11
N THR A 90 -2.16 -46.67 46.79
CA THR A 90 -3.38 -47.32 47.32
C THR A 90 -4.26 -46.70 48.45
N VAL A 91 -5.60 -46.89 48.27
CA VAL A 91 -6.81 -46.86 49.18
C VAL A 91 -7.26 -45.54 49.86
N ARG A 92 -8.55 -45.19 50.04
CA ARG A 92 -9.82 -45.95 50.23
C ARG A 92 -11.08 -45.03 50.13
N PRO A 93 -12.31 -45.54 49.89
CA PRO A 93 -13.54 -44.74 49.77
C PRO A 93 -14.35 -44.60 51.07
N SER A 94 -15.33 -43.70 51.08
CA SER A 94 -16.54 -43.71 51.91
C SER A 94 -17.73 -43.27 51.09
#